data_AF-A0A232FCN7-F1
#
_entry.id   AF-A0A232FCN7-F1
#
_cell.length_a   1.000
_cell.length_b   1.000
_cell.length_c   1.000
_cell.angle_alpha   90.00
_cell.angle_beta   90.00
_cell.angle_gamma   90.00
#
_symmetry.space_group_name_H-M   'P 1'
#
loop_
_entity.id
_entity.type
_entity.pdbx_description
1 polymer ?
#
loop_
_entity_poly.entity_id
_entity_poly.type
_entity_poly.pdbx_seq_one_letter_code
_entity_poly.pdbx_strand_id
1 'polypeptide(L)'
;MKLLEQYEELVERSASEMSFAWKGSLVVTYFLSAVSSYTSTILFYTFWYDVCGSHCLFWAEVELQPTFSSNATLENNVTNYDWTKDVLIAYHSQKHCNWFTFACMLSCITAITLLMMFSICGKGGYDTSLQSGINSFVFTAPWRIVMPAQVGSLSMMLVTMSAAHEFTHGYFHFSKNLHQLAHRILRSTNKTFRYNHPCEAFQTFIDSHNIYHYDSCGIHMMIKVSSWTMTWSWIGSFVILCLRVLTSADFNLMKVKVYEIPKNKSERLKIFEKLREGRASIDTQPRDDNRSLKVKVL
;
A
#
# COMPACT_ATOMS: atom_id res chain seq x y z
N MET A 1 53.52 6.00 17.21
CA MET A 1 52.49 6.98 17.62
C MET A 1 51.77 6.44 18.83
N LYS A 2 51.51 7.27 19.83
CA LYS A 2 50.67 6.90 20.97
C LYS A 2 49.20 7.08 20.58
N LEU A 3 48.36 6.07 20.81
CA LEU A 3 46.92 6.20 20.65
C LEU A 3 46.40 7.07 21.79
N LEU A 4 45.73 8.17 21.46
CA LEU A 4 45.12 9.08 22.44
C LEU A 4 43.71 8.61 22.79
N GLU A 5 42.93 8.28 21.77
CA GLU A 5 41.51 7.97 21.92
C GLU A 5 41.06 7.00 20.84
N GLN A 6 40.12 6.13 21.19
CA GLN A 6 39.43 5.27 20.24
C GLN A 6 37.94 5.29 20.57
N TYR A 7 37.13 5.69 19.60
CA TYR A 7 35.68 5.68 19.71
C TYR A 7 35.05 5.16 18.42
N GLU A 8 33.78 4.76 18.52
CA GLU A 8 33.00 4.27 17.39
C GLU A 8 32.02 5.36 16.96
N GLU A 9 31.94 5.63 15.66
CA GLU A 9 31.07 6.65 15.08
C GLU A 9 30.18 5.99 14.02
N LEU A 10 28.87 6.19 14.15
CA LEU A 10 27.90 5.81 13.14
C LEU A 10 27.94 6.84 12.02
N VAL A 11 28.30 6.40 10.82
CA VAL A 11 28.31 7.26 9.64
C VAL A 11 27.35 6.72 8.60
N GLU A 12 26.66 7.64 7.93
CA GLU A 12 25.72 7.32 6.87
C GLU A 12 26.43 6.53 5.77
N ARG A 13 25.82 5.40 5.39
CA ARG A 13 26.31 4.53 4.32
C ARG A 13 26.09 5.23 2.98
N SER A 14 27.07 5.17 2.08
CA SER A 14 26.88 5.72 0.74
C SER A 14 25.82 4.91 0.00
N ALA A 15 24.98 5.57 -0.78
CA ALA A 15 23.88 4.89 -1.45
C ALA A 15 24.34 3.85 -2.47
N SER A 16 25.56 3.96 -3.00
CA SER A 16 26.17 2.95 -3.88
C SER A 16 26.40 1.60 -3.19
N GLU A 17 26.56 1.57 -1.86
CA GLU A 17 26.83 0.35 -1.10
C GLU A 17 25.54 -0.34 -0.62
N MET A 18 24.39 0.32 -0.76
CA MET A 18 23.11 -0.20 -0.33
C MET A 18 22.53 -1.14 -1.40
N SER A 19 22.18 -2.37 -1.00
CA SER A 19 21.64 -3.38 -1.92
C SER A 19 20.44 -2.86 -2.71
N PHE A 20 20.43 -3.16 -4.01
CA PHE A 20 19.34 -2.81 -4.92
C PHE A 20 17.99 -3.36 -4.46
N ALA A 21 17.97 -4.49 -3.75
CA ALA A 21 16.74 -5.09 -3.23
C ALA A 21 15.99 -4.16 -2.27
N TRP A 22 16.70 -3.46 -1.37
CA TRP A 22 16.10 -2.51 -0.44
C TRP A 22 15.54 -1.26 -1.13
N LYS A 23 16.20 -0.86 -2.22
CA LYS A 23 15.80 0.30 -3.02
C LYS A 23 14.56 -0.03 -3.85
N GLY A 24 14.59 -1.16 -4.55
CA GLY A 24 13.52 -1.60 -5.43
C GLY A 24 12.26 -2.02 -4.68
N SER A 25 12.38 -2.71 -3.55
CA SER A 25 11.22 -3.27 -2.82
C SER A 25 10.27 -2.18 -2.31
N LEU A 26 10.80 -1.08 -1.78
CA LEU A 26 9.98 0.07 -1.35
C LEU A 26 9.28 0.74 -2.53
N VAL A 27 10.01 0.97 -3.64
CA VAL A 27 9.43 1.58 -4.84
C VAL A 27 8.31 0.71 -5.42
N VAL A 28 8.53 -0.61 -5.50
CA VAL A 28 7.52 -1.56 -6.00
C VAL A 28 6.29 -1.59 -5.10
N THR A 29 6.46 -1.62 -3.77
CA THR A 29 5.31 -1.66 -2.84
C THR A 29 4.48 -0.37 -2.91
N TYR A 30 5.10 0.81 -2.97
CA TYR A 30 4.35 2.06 -3.15
C TYR A 30 3.70 2.16 -4.53
N PHE A 31 4.36 1.68 -5.58
CA PHE A 31 3.77 1.63 -6.92
C PHE A 31 2.53 0.73 -6.96
N LEU A 32 2.61 -0.47 -6.41
CA LEU A 32 1.48 -1.38 -6.30
C LEU A 32 0.35 -0.77 -5.47
N SER A 33 0.67 -0.09 -4.37
CA SER A 33 -0.32 0.64 -3.57
C SER A 33 -1.01 1.73 -4.38
N ALA A 34 -0.27 2.57 -5.12
CA ALA A 34 -0.83 3.64 -5.94
C ALA A 34 -1.77 3.10 -7.03
N VAL A 35 -1.31 2.11 -7.80
CA VAL A 35 -2.11 1.50 -8.88
C VAL A 35 -3.37 0.86 -8.29
N SER A 36 -3.23 -0.03 -7.30
CA SER A 36 -4.37 -0.73 -6.70
C SER A 36 -5.37 0.20 -6.01
N SER A 37 -4.91 1.28 -5.39
CA SER A 37 -5.77 2.32 -4.80
C SER A 37 -6.56 3.06 -5.88
N TYR A 38 -5.92 3.41 -6.99
CA TYR A 38 -6.55 4.05 -8.13
C TYR A 38 -7.60 3.15 -8.78
N THR A 39 -7.27 1.88 -9.07
CA THR A 39 -8.25 0.92 -9.61
C THR A 39 -9.41 0.71 -8.66
N SER A 40 -9.16 0.57 -7.36
CA SER A 40 -10.22 0.40 -6.35
C SER A 40 -11.16 1.59 -6.32
N THR A 41 -10.63 2.81 -6.40
CA THR A 41 -11.44 4.03 -6.41
C THR A 41 -12.33 4.09 -7.63
N ILE A 42 -11.78 3.90 -8.84
CA ILE A 42 -12.55 4.00 -10.08
C ILE A 42 -13.60 2.91 -10.16
N LEU A 43 -13.21 1.66 -9.93
CA LEU A 43 -14.13 0.53 -10.01
C LEU A 43 -15.26 0.69 -8.98
N PHE A 44 -14.94 1.13 -7.76
CA PHE A 44 -15.96 1.37 -6.75
C PHE A 44 -16.86 2.56 -7.11
N TYR A 45 -16.31 3.63 -7.68
CA TYR A 45 -17.10 4.77 -8.13
C TYR A 45 -18.08 4.37 -9.24
N THR A 46 -17.62 3.65 -10.27
CA THR A 46 -18.48 3.09 -11.33
C THR A 46 -19.52 2.14 -10.76
N PHE A 47 -19.13 1.25 -9.85
CA PHE A 47 -20.08 0.34 -9.20
C PHE A 47 -21.13 1.10 -8.37
N TRP A 48 -20.71 2.09 -7.60
CA TRP A 48 -21.62 2.80 -6.70
C TRP A 48 -22.54 3.76 -7.47
N TYR A 49 -22.02 4.49 -8.44
CA TYR A 49 -22.79 5.48 -9.19
C TYR A 49 -23.62 4.83 -10.31
N ASP A 50 -22.99 4.04 -11.17
CA ASP A 50 -23.63 3.51 -12.38
C ASP A 50 -24.45 2.24 -12.10
N VAL A 51 -23.99 1.38 -11.18
CA VAL A 51 -24.69 0.11 -10.88
C VAL A 51 -25.69 0.27 -9.73
N CYS A 52 -25.31 0.96 -8.66
CA CYS A 52 -26.16 1.11 -7.47
C CYS A 52 -27.00 2.41 -7.46
N GLY A 53 -26.95 3.21 -8.53
CA GLY A 53 -27.73 4.45 -8.64
C GLY A 53 -27.43 5.47 -7.56
N SER A 54 -26.18 5.57 -7.11
CA SER A 54 -25.69 6.42 -6.01
C SER A 54 -26.15 6.02 -4.59
N HIS A 55 -26.90 4.93 -4.44
CA HIS A 55 -27.27 4.41 -3.13
C HIS A 55 -26.24 3.42 -2.60
N CYS A 56 -25.89 3.55 -1.31
CA CYS A 56 -24.99 2.60 -0.66
C CYS A 56 -25.73 1.31 -0.28
N LEU A 57 -25.59 0.28 -1.11
CA LEU A 57 -26.18 -1.05 -0.85
C LEU A 57 -25.41 -1.85 0.22
N PHE A 58 -24.13 -1.51 0.43
CA PHE A 58 -23.32 -2.16 1.45
C PHE A 58 -23.89 -1.82 2.83
N TRP A 59 -24.09 -2.84 3.66
CA TRP A 59 -24.77 -2.73 4.96
C TRP A 59 -26.25 -2.30 4.91
N ALA A 60 -26.89 -2.28 3.74
CA ALA A 60 -28.32 -2.03 3.67
C ALA A 60 -29.10 -3.22 4.25
N GLU A 61 -30.24 -2.92 4.88
CA GLU A 61 -31.18 -3.94 5.34
C GLU A 61 -32.19 -4.22 4.23
N VAL A 62 -32.50 -5.52 4.06
CA VAL A 62 -33.39 -5.99 3.01
C VAL A 62 -34.70 -6.43 3.68
N GLU A 63 -35.77 -5.71 3.40
CA GLU A 63 -37.09 -5.95 3.95
C GLU A 63 -38.07 -6.39 2.85
N LEU A 64 -39.11 -7.13 3.25
CA LEU A 64 -40.22 -7.48 2.36
C LEU A 64 -41.19 -6.32 2.29
N GLN A 65 -41.66 -6.00 1.08
CA GLN A 65 -42.73 -5.03 0.92
C GLN A 65 -44.01 -5.54 1.61
N PRO A 66 -44.68 -4.73 2.45
CA PRO A 66 -45.83 -5.18 3.25
C PRO A 66 -47.02 -5.66 2.40
N THR A 67 -47.10 -5.24 1.14
CA THR A 67 -48.12 -5.67 0.15
C THR A 67 -47.94 -7.10 -0.37
N PHE A 68 -46.77 -7.72 -0.15
CA PHE A 68 -46.50 -9.10 -0.59
C PHE A 68 -47.49 -10.10 0.04
N SER A 69 -47.91 -9.87 1.30
CA SER A 69 -48.87 -10.72 2.01
C SER A 69 -50.26 -10.77 1.36
N SER A 70 -50.71 -9.71 0.67
CA SER A 70 -52.05 -9.69 0.04
C SER A 70 -52.02 -10.15 -1.41
N ASN A 71 -50.89 -10.01 -2.09
CA ASN A 71 -50.75 -10.28 -3.53
C ASN A 71 -50.17 -11.67 -3.84
N ALA A 72 -49.42 -12.28 -2.91
CA ALA A 72 -48.85 -13.63 -3.09
C ALA A 72 -49.91 -14.72 -3.36
N THR A 73 -51.15 -14.53 -2.89
CA THR A 73 -52.27 -15.44 -3.21
C THR A 73 -52.83 -15.25 -4.63
N LEU A 74 -52.68 -14.05 -5.22
CA LEU A 74 -53.24 -13.68 -6.53
C LEU A 74 -52.26 -13.94 -7.68
N GLU A 75 -50.95 -13.83 -7.42
CA GLU A 75 -49.88 -13.87 -8.45
C GLU A 75 -49.25 -15.25 -8.67
N ASN A 76 -49.63 -16.26 -7.87
CA ASN A 76 -49.14 -17.65 -7.97
C ASN A 76 -49.41 -18.34 -9.33
N ASN A 77 -50.21 -17.74 -10.22
CA ASN A 77 -50.48 -18.25 -11.56
C ASN A 77 -49.55 -17.70 -12.65
N VAL A 78 -48.65 -16.75 -12.35
CA VAL A 78 -47.76 -16.16 -13.36
C VAL A 78 -46.45 -16.95 -13.42
N THR A 79 -46.19 -17.57 -14.58
CA THR A 79 -44.98 -18.38 -14.85
C THR A 79 -43.68 -17.59 -14.69
N ASN A 80 -43.69 -16.27 -14.91
CA ASN A 80 -42.58 -15.33 -14.70
C ASN A 80 -42.91 -14.34 -13.55
N TYR A 81 -42.54 -14.71 -12.33
CA TYR A 81 -42.76 -13.86 -11.15
C TYR A 81 -41.42 -13.24 -10.79
N ASP A 82 -41.38 -11.92 -10.77
CA ASP A 82 -40.18 -11.13 -10.56
C ASP A 82 -40.11 -10.68 -9.10
N TRP A 83 -39.45 -11.50 -8.26
CA TRP A 83 -39.33 -11.28 -6.82
C TRP A 83 -38.60 -9.98 -6.45
N THR A 84 -37.85 -9.38 -7.39
CA THR A 84 -37.06 -8.17 -7.14
C THR A 84 -37.92 -6.95 -6.82
N LYS A 85 -39.18 -6.95 -7.28
CA LYS A 85 -40.15 -5.86 -7.06
C LYS A 85 -40.71 -5.82 -5.64
N ASP A 86 -40.70 -6.95 -4.94
CA ASP A 86 -41.22 -7.08 -3.57
C ASP A 86 -40.14 -6.85 -2.51
N VAL A 87 -38.94 -6.47 -2.93
CA VAL A 87 -37.80 -6.18 -2.05
C VAL A 87 -37.73 -4.68 -1.80
N LEU A 88 -37.84 -4.29 -0.54
CA LEU A 88 -37.61 -2.91 -0.11
C LEU A 88 -36.23 -2.82 0.55
N ILE A 89 -35.40 -1.87 0.11
CA ILE A 89 -34.06 -1.67 0.64
C ILE A 89 -34.06 -0.44 1.55
N ALA A 90 -33.68 -0.64 2.81
CA ALA A 90 -33.47 0.43 3.76
C ALA A 90 -32.02 0.94 3.68
N TYR A 91 -31.83 2.07 3.00
CA TYR A 91 -30.53 2.72 2.84
C TYR A 91 -30.19 3.58 4.06
N HIS A 92 -29.59 2.99 5.10
CA HIS A 92 -29.20 3.76 6.30
C HIS A 92 -27.74 4.24 6.30
N SER A 93 -26.89 3.71 5.42
CA SER A 93 -25.46 3.70 5.72
C SER A 93 -24.54 4.26 4.62
N GLN A 94 -24.94 5.38 3.99
CA GLN A 94 -24.16 6.10 2.96
C GLN A 94 -22.73 6.47 3.41
N LYS A 95 -22.50 6.58 4.72
CA LYS A 95 -21.18 6.89 5.31
C LYS A 95 -20.13 5.82 5.01
N HIS A 96 -20.50 4.54 4.93
CA HIS A 96 -19.52 3.47 4.65
C HIS A 96 -18.97 3.53 3.22
N CYS A 97 -19.83 3.80 2.23
CA CYS A 97 -19.40 3.98 0.84
C CYS A 97 -18.47 5.20 0.68
N ASN A 98 -18.85 6.32 1.30
CA ASN A 98 -18.00 7.51 1.33
C ASN A 98 -16.64 7.24 1.98
N TRP A 99 -16.63 6.52 3.11
CA TRP A 99 -15.41 6.14 3.80
C TRP A 99 -14.48 5.31 2.94
N PHE A 100 -15.01 4.30 2.24
CA PHE A 100 -14.22 3.45 1.35
C PHE A 100 -13.55 4.27 0.23
N THR A 101 -14.33 5.09 -0.49
CA THR A 101 -13.80 5.95 -1.56
C THR A 101 -12.74 6.92 -1.03
N PHE A 102 -12.99 7.55 0.12
CA PHE A 102 -12.05 8.46 0.76
C PHE A 102 -10.74 7.76 1.12
N ALA A 103 -10.82 6.57 1.75
CA ALA A 103 -9.66 5.78 2.13
C ALA A 103 -8.80 5.39 0.92
N CYS A 104 -9.42 4.92 -0.17
CA CYS A 104 -8.69 4.58 -1.40
C CYS A 104 -8.03 5.80 -2.05
N MET A 105 -8.72 6.95 -2.10
CA MET A 105 -8.14 8.19 -2.63
C MET A 105 -6.97 8.70 -1.80
N LEU A 106 -7.15 8.73 -0.47
CA LEU A 106 -6.12 9.15 0.48
C LEU A 106 -4.88 8.24 0.38
N SER A 107 -5.10 6.92 0.28
CA SER A 107 -4.06 5.92 0.02
C SER A 107 -3.32 6.20 -1.29
N CYS A 108 -4.03 6.44 -2.39
CA CYS A 108 -3.44 6.73 -3.69
C CYS A 108 -2.51 7.96 -3.64
N ILE A 109 -3.01 9.09 -3.10
CA ILE A 109 -2.24 10.33 -2.98
C ILE A 109 -0.98 10.09 -2.14
N THR A 110 -1.11 9.38 -1.02
CA THR A 110 0.02 9.14 -0.12
C THR A 110 1.04 8.16 -0.71
N ALA A 111 0.59 7.15 -1.45
CA ALA A 111 1.47 6.26 -2.17
C ALA A 111 2.28 7.00 -3.24
N ILE A 112 1.65 7.91 -3.99
CA ILE A 112 2.33 8.74 -5.00
C ILE A 112 3.32 9.70 -4.34
N THR A 113 2.96 10.38 -3.25
CA THR A 113 3.88 11.30 -2.57
C THR A 113 5.10 10.58 -2.02
N LEU A 114 4.92 9.42 -1.38
CA LEU A 114 6.03 8.60 -0.89
C LEU A 114 6.87 8.05 -2.04
N LEU A 115 6.24 7.55 -3.11
CA LEU A 115 6.94 7.10 -4.31
C LEU A 115 7.83 8.21 -4.88
N MET A 116 7.29 9.43 -5.00
CA MET A 116 8.04 10.60 -5.49
C MET A 116 9.17 11.00 -4.53
N MET A 117 8.96 10.99 -3.21
CA MET A 117 10.03 11.24 -2.24
C MET A 117 11.16 10.21 -2.38
N PHE A 118 10.81 8.94 -2.52
CA PHE A 118 11.78 7.85 -2.66
C PHE A 118 12.49 7.83 -4.03
N SER A 119 11.86 8.35 -5.08
CA SER A 119 12.44 8.44 -6.44
C SER A 119 13.20 9.75 -6.73
N ILE A 120 12.77 10.90 -6.18
CA ILE A 120 13.30 12.23 -6.55
C ILE A 120 14.27 12.79 -5.51
N CYS A 121 13.99 12.63 -4.21
CA CYS A 121 14.82 13.19 -3.14
C CYS A 121 16.17 12.47 -2.97
N GLY A 122 16.53 11.56 -3.88
CA GLY A 122 17.85 10.95 -3.98
C GLY A 122 18.94 11.84 -4.60
N LYS A 123 18.60 13.01 -5.18
CA LYS A 123 19.56 13.87 -5.93
C LYS A 123 20.30 14.96 -5.13
N GLY A 124 20.30 14.91 -3.79
CA GLY A 124 20.90 15.96 -2.96
C GLY A 124 22.40 15.84 -2.69
N GLY A 125 23.25 16.37 -3.59
CA GLY A 125 24.51 17.06 -3.25
C GLY A 125 25.83 16.28 -3.18
N TYR A 126 26.80 16.72 -4.00
CA TYR A 126 28.24 16.37 -4.08
C TYR A 126 28.64 15.02 -4.69
N ASP A 127 28.22 14.77 -5.94
CA ASP A 127 29.15 14.45 -7.05
C ASP A 127 28.36 14.39 -8.36
N THR A 128 28.08 15.58 -8.89
CA THR A 128 27.52 15.75 -10.24
C THR A 128 28.62 15.68 -11.28
N SER A 129 29.37 14.59 -11.32
CA SER A 129 30.04 14.21 -12.55
C SER A 129 30.11 12.70 -12.70
N LEU A 130 29.50 12.23 -13.79
CA LEU A 130 29.90 11.01 -14.48
C LEU A 130 29.40 9.65 -13.93
N GLN A 131 28.09 9.43 -13.92
CA GLN A 131 27.58 8.11 -14.32
C GLN A 131 26.22 8.23 -15.00
N SER A 132 26.28 8.52 -16.30
CA SER A 132 25.23 8.26 -17.27
C SER A 132 24.84 6.78 -17.20
N GLY A 133 23.69 6.48 -16.63
CA GLY A 133 23.11 5.15 -16.65
C GLY A 133 21.92 5.06 -15.70
N ILE A 134 20.95 4.24 -16.08
CA ILE A 134 19.68 3.92 -15.39
C ILE A 134 19.87 3.48 -13.91
N ASN A 135 21.11 3.40 -13.42
CA ASN A 135 21.49 2.95 -12.08
C ASN A 135 21.67 4.08 -11.04
N SER A 136 21.57 5.36 -11.42
CA SER A 136 21.84 6.50 -10.50
C SER A 136 20.57 7.13 -9.89
N PHE A 137 19.45 6.40 -9.89
CA PHE A 137 18.16 6.97 -9.45
C PHE A 137 17.95 7.07 -7.94
N VAL A 138 18.90 6.69 -7.07
CA VAL A 138 18.49 6.30 -5.71
C VAL A 138 19.43 6.71 -4.56
N PHE A 139 18.86 7.57 -3.69
CA PHE A 139 19.24 8.06 -2.35
C PHE A 139 20.56 8.83 -2.19
N THR A 140 20.49 9.96 -1.47
CA THR A 140 21.67 10.68 -0.92
C THR A 140 21.61 10.77 0.61
N ALA A 141 20.41 10.76 1.21
CA ALA A 141 20.22 10.65 2.66
C ALA A 141 18.93 9.85 2.99
N PRO A 142 18.96 8.51 2.89
CA PRO A 142 17.76 7.69 2.98
C PRO A 142 17.05 7.73 4.34
N TRP A 143 17.80 7.79 5.44
CA TRP A 143 17.26 7.60 6.79
C TRP A 143 16.29 8.71 7.23
N ARG A 144 16.46 9.95 6.70
CA ARG A 144 15.62 11.10 7.06
C ARG A 144 14.17 10.94 6.59
N ILE A 145 13.97 10.21 5.50
CA ILE A 145 12.65 9.95 4.90
C ILE A 145 12.03 8.68 5.51
N VAL A 146 12.85 7.75 6.03
CA VAL A 146 12.39 6.46 6.57
C VAL A 146 11.43 6.64 7.74
N MET A 147 11.73 7.52 8.70
CA MET A 147 10.87 7.71 9.88
C MET A 147 9.49 8.29 9.54
N PRO A 148 9.36 9.40 8.79
CA PRO A 148 8.07 9.88 8.31
C PRO A 148 7.32 8.85 7.45
N ALA A 149 8.04 8.16 6.56
CA ALA A 149 7.45 7.13 5.71
C ALA A 149 6.92 5.93 6.50
N GLN A 150 7.56 5.57 7.62
CA GLN A 150 7.11 4.49 8.49
C GLN A 150 5.81 4.84 9.20
N VAL A 151 5.72 6.05 9.75
CA VAL A 151 4.48 6.56 10.36
C VAL A 151 3.35 6.64 9.32
N GLY A 152 3.66 7.17 8.13
CA GLY A 152 2.72 7.23 7.01
C GLY A 152 2.23 5.83 6.61
N SER A 153 3.13 4.87 6.42
CA SER A 153 2.79 3.49 6.04
C SER A 153 1.96 2.79 7.11
N LEU A 154 2.27 2.99 8.40
CA LEU A 154 1.48 2.44 9.50
C LEU A 154 0.06 3.02 9.52
N SER A 155 -0.07 4.35 9.37
CA SER A 155 -1.38 5.01 9.35
C SER A 155 -2.24 4.51 8.18
N MET A 156 -1.64 4.39 6.99
CA MET A 156 -2.35 3.92 5.81
C MET A 156 -2.72 2.46 5.90
N MET A 157 -1.85 1.61 6.45
CA MET A 157 -2.16 0.22 6.71
C MET A 157 -3.46 0.07 7.52
N LEU A 158 -3.61 0.83 8.60
CA LEU A 158 -4.82 0.79 9.44
C LEU A 158 -6.06 1.28 8.68
N VAL A 159 -5.94 2.41 7.97
CA VAL A 159 -7.03 2.99 7.18
C VAL A 159 -7.48 2.03 6.09
N THR A 160 -6.55 1.51 5.28
CA THR A 160 -6.87 0.61 4.16
C THR A 160 -7.42 -0.73 4.64
N MET A 161 -6.90 -1.25 5.75
CA MET A 161 -7.41 -2.49 6.35
C MET A 161 -8.86 -2.32 6.84
N SER A 162 -9.16 -1.19 7.50
CA SER A 162 -10.53 -0.89 7.94
C SER A 162 -11.48 -0.77 6.74
N ALA A 163 -11.08 -0.06 5.68
CA ALA A 163 -11.90 0.14 4.49
C ALA A 163 -12.14 -1.17 3.73
N ALA A 164 -11.10 -1.97 3.50
CA ALA A 164 -11.20 -3.26 2.81
C ALA A 164 -12.07 -4.26 3.58
N HIS A 165 -11.97 -4.25 4.92
CA HIS A 165 -12.81 -5.07 5.80
C HIS A 165 -14.28 -4.64 5.72
N GLU A 166 -14.57 -3.36 5.91
CA GLU A 166 -15.93 -2.80 5.83
C GLU A 166 -16.60 -3.09 4.48
N PHE A 167 -15.87 -2.92 3.37
CA PHE A 167 -16.36 -3.24 2.04
C PHE A 167 -16.68 -4.74 1.89
N THR A 168 -15.73 -5.61 2.22
CA THR A 168 -15.89 -7.06 2.05
C THR A 168 -17.02 -7.60 2.93
N HIS A 169 -17.09 -7.15 4.18
CA HIS A 169 -18.10 -7.57 5.13
C HIS A 169 -19.48 -6.99 4.81
N GLY A 170 -19.54 -5.70 4.47
CA GLY A 170 -20.78 -5.02 4.08
C GLY A 170 -21.43 -5.65 2.85
N TYR A 171 -20.62 -6.02 1.84
CA TYR A 171 -21.11 -6.76 0.67
C TYR A 171 -21.64 -8.14 1.04
N PHE A 172 -20.85 -8.90 1.81
CA PHE A 172 -21.24 -10.24 2.22
C PHE A 172 -22.53 -10.24 3.05
N HIS A 173 -22.67 -9.28 3.97
CA HIS A 173 -23.87 -9.11 4.78
C HIS A 173 -25.10 -8.85 3.90
N PHE A 174 -25.03 -7.86 3.00
CA PHE A 174 -26.13 -7.53 2.09
C PHE A 174 -26.49 -8.72 1.19
N SER A 175 -25.50 -9.30 0.51
CA SER A 175 -25.70 -10.41 -0.43
C SER A 175 -26.28 -11.65 0.26
N LYS A 176 -25.86 -11.95 1.49
CA LYS A 176 -26.43 -13.05 2.29
C LYS A 176 -27.88 -12.77 2.70
N ASN A 177 -28.19 -11.57 3.16
CA ASN A 177 -29.56 -11.20 3.55
C ASN A 177 -30.50 -11.25 2.34
N LEU A 178 -30.06 -10.70 1.21
CA LEU A 178 -30.80 -10.75 -0.05
C LEU A 178 -31.03 -12.20 -0.51
N HIS A 179 -30.00 -13.04 -0.47
CA HIS A 179 -30.12 -14.46 -0.83
C HIS A 179 -31.11 -15.20 0.08
N GLN A 180 -31.05 -14.97 1.39
CA GLN A 180 -31.99 -15.57 2.35
C GLN A 180 -33.43 -15.10 2.09
N LEU A 181 -33.62 -13.83 1.77
CA LEU A 181 -34.93 -13.26 1.46
C LEU A 181 -35.49 -13.84 0.15
N ALA A 182 -34.69 -13.85 -0.90
CA ALA A 182 -35.05 -14.42 -2.20
C ALA A 182 -35.45 -15.90 -2.05
N HIS A 183 -34.69 -16.68 -1.27
CA HIS A 183 -35.03 -18.08 -1.00
C HIS A 183 -36.35 -18.22 -0.20
N ARG A 184 -36.66 -17.32 0.73
CA ARG A 184 -37.95 -17.34 1.46
C ARG A 184 -39.12 -17.06 0.52
N ILE A 185 -38.98 -16.07 -0.36
CA ILE A 185 -40.01 -15.69 -1.34
C ILE A 185 -40.24 -16.83 -2.33
N LEU A 186 -39.18 -17.33 -2.98
CA LEU A 186 -39.28 -18.39 -3.99
C LEU A 186 -39.87 -19.70 -3.44
N ARG A 187 -39.54 -20.03 -2.18
CA ARG A 187 -40.14 -21.17 -1.48
C ARG A 187 -41.63 -20.97 -1.23
N SER A 188 -42.07 -19.76 -0.91
CA SER A 188 -43.49 -19.45 -0.70
C SER A 188 -44.31 -19.47 -2.00
N THR A 189 -43.69 -19.13 -3.14
CA THR A 189 -44.33 -19.15 -4.47
C THR A 189 -44.20 -20.48 -5.20
N ASN A 190 -43.74 -21.55 -4.53
CA ASN A 190 -43.57 -22.90 -5.10
C ASN A 190 -42.71 -22.98 -6.38
N LYS A 191 -41.78 -22.04 -6.58
CA LYS A 191 -40.87 -22.01 -7.74
C LYS A 191 -39.56 -22.74 -7.41
N THR A 192 -39.02 -23.48 -8.39
CA THR A 192 -37.84 -24.35 -8.24
C THR A 192 -36.51 -23.63 -8.41
N PHE A 193 -36.49 -22.32 -8.68
CA PHE A 193 -35.25 -21.59 -8.92
C PHE A 193 -34.41 -21.51 -7.64
N ARG A 194 -33.24 -22.14 -7.65
CA ARG A 194 -32.28 -22.09 -6.56
C ARG A 194 -31.06 -21.33 -7.03
N TYR A 195 -30.77 -20.22 -6.36
CA TYR A 195 -29.47 -19.58 -6.44
C TYR A 195 -28.45 -20.45 -5.73
N ASN A 196 -27.36 -20.81 -6.40
CA ASN A 196 -26.29 -21.61 -5.80
C ASN A 196 -25.34 -20.71 -5.00
N HIS A 197 -25.20 -19.44 -5.41
CA HIS A 197 -24.35 -18.48 -4.75
C HIS A 197 -25.06 -17.15 -4.39
N PRO A 198 -24.68 -16.51 -3.26
CA PRO A 198 -25.20 -15.19 -2.88
C PRO A 198 -25.00 -14.11 -3.95
N CYS A 199 -23.93 -14.23 -4.75
CA CYS A 199 -23.61 -13.30 -5.83
C CYS A 199 -24.65 -13.35 -6.97
N GLU A 200 -25.21 -14.52 -7.28
CA GLU A 200 -26.21 -14.67 -8.34
C GLU A 200 -27.53 -13.97 -7.98
N ALA A 201 -27.93 -14.06 -6.70
CA ALA A 201 -29.10 -13.34 -6.19
C ALA A 201 -28.88 -11.82 -6.24
N PHE A 202 -27.68 -11.36 -5.90
CA PHE A 202 -27.30 -9.95 -6.01
C PHE A 202 -27.30 -9.47 -7.46
N GLN A 203 -26.70 -10.24 -8.37
CA GLN A 203 -26.67 -9.91 -9.79
C GLN A 203 -28.08 -9.83 -10.37
N THR A 204 -28.95 -10.80 -10.07
CA THR A 204 -30.35 -10.76 -10.55
C THR A 204 -31.10 -9.54 -10.02
N PHE A 205 -30.89 -9.19 -8.74
CA PHE A 205 -31.49 -7.99 -8.15
C PHE A 205 -31.00 -6.71 -8.83
N ILE A 206 -29.70 -6.59 -9.07
CA ILE A 206 -29.13 -5.43 -9.76
C ILE A 206 -29.59 -5.37 -11.23
N ASP A 207 -29.61 -6.50 -11.95
CA ASP A 207 -30.01 -6.54 -13.37
C ASP A 207 -31.45 -6.07 -13.58
N SER A 208 -32.33 -6.27 -12.60
CA SER A 208 -33.70 -5.72 -12.65
C SER A 208 -33.77 -4.20 -12.51
N HIS A 209 -32.74 -3.58 -11.92
CA HIS A 209 -32.65 -2.14 -11.67
C HIS A 209 -31.60 -1.43 -12.55
N ASN A 210 -30.73 -2.18 -13.24
CA ASN A 210 -29.59 -1.68 -13.98
C ASN A 210 -29.83 -1.70 -15.50
N ILE A 211 -29.70 -0.54 -16.14
CA ILE A 211 -29.95 -0.35 -17.57
C ILE A 211 -28.77 -0.85 -18.43
N TYR A 212 -27.57 -0.99 -17.85
CA TYR A 212 -26.32 -1.17 -18.61
C TYR A 212 -25.74 -2.60 -18.58
N HIS A 213 -26.41 -3.58 -17.98
CA HIS A 213 -26.00 -4.99 -17.94
C HIS A 213 -24.53 -5.23 -17.51
N TYR A 214 -24.07 -4.53 -16.46
CA TYR A 214 -22.73 -4.75 -15.92
C TYR A 214 -22.63 -6.05 -15.13
N ASP A 215 -21.55 -6.82 -15.33
CA ASP A 215 -21.19 -7.95 -14.47
C ASP A 215 -20.80 -7.47 -13.07
N SER A 216 -21.82 -7.35 -12.22
CA SER A 216 -21.69 -6.83 -10.85
C SER A 216 -20.81 -7.73 -9.97
N CYS A 217 -20.83 -9.04 -10.21
CA CYS A 217 -20.01 -10.01 -9.50
C CYS A 217 -18.53 -9.87 -9.87
N GLY A 218 -18.24 -9.74 -11.16
CA GLY A 218 -16.89 -9.47 -11.68
C GLY A 218 -16.30 -8.17 -11.12
N ILE A 219 -17.08 -7.08 -11.18
CA ILE A 219 -16.64 -5.77 -10.66
C ILE A 219 -16.37 -5.84 -9.15
N HIS A 220 -17.27 -6.43 -8.37
CA HIS A 220 -17.05 -6.63 -6.93
C HIS A 220 -15.77 -7.42 -6.65
N MET A 221 -15.54 -8.52 -7.38
CA MET A 221 -14.31 -9.31 -7.22
C MET A 221 -13.05 -8.49 -7.53
N MET A 222 -13.07 -7.67 -8.59
CA MET A 222 -11.95 -6.79 -8.90
C MET A 222 -11.70 -5.73 -7.82
N ILE A 223 -12.76 -5.13 -7.26
CA ILE A 223 -12.63 -4.17 -6.15
C ILE A 223 -12.06 -4.88 -4.90
N LYS A 224 -12.56 -6.07 -4.58
CA LYS A 224 -12.07 -6.86 -3.45
C LYS A 224 -10.58 -7.19 -3.60
N VAL A 225 -10.18 -7.74 -4.75
CA VAL A 225 -8.77 -8.08 -4.99
C VAL A 225 -7.90 -6.83 -4.92
N SER A 226 -8.30 -5.74 -5.61
CA SER A 226 -7.53 -4.50 -5.63
C SER A 226 -7.39 -3.87 -4.23
N SER A 227 -8.46 -3.83 -3.43
CA SER A 227 -8.44 -3.25 -2.09
C SER A 227 -7.61 -4.07 -1.09
N TRP A 228 -7.61 -5.40 -1.22
CA TRP A 228 -6.70 -6.25 -0.43
C TRP A 228 -5.26 -6.12 -0.90
N THR A 229 -4.99 -6.05 -2.21
CA THR A 229 -3.64 -5.78 -2.74
C THR A 229 -3.09 -4.43 -2.25
N MET A 230 -3.92 -3.39 -2.21
CA MET A 230 -3.59 -2.09 -1.60
C MET A 230 -3.16 -2.26 -0.13
N THR A 231 -3.95 -2.98 0.66
CA THR A 231 -3.67 -3.23 2.08
C THR A 231 -2.37 -4.01 2.28
N TRP A 232 -2.17 -5.10 1.53
CA TRP A 232 -0.94 -5.90 1.59
C TRP A 232 0.29 -5.11 1.16
N SER A 233 0.15 -4.17 0.22
CA SER A 233 1.22 -3.30 -0.21
C SER A 233 1.67 -2.37 0.93
N TRP A 234 0.73 -1.76 1.67
CA TRP A 234 1.05 -0.94 2.85
C TRP A 234 1.67 -1.75 3.99
N ILE A 235 1.15 -2.95 4.26
CA ILE A 235 1.76 -3.88 5.23
C ILE A 235 3.20 -4.19 4.81
N GLY A 236 3.42 -4.51 3.53
CA GLY A 236 4.73 -4.78 2.97
C GLY A 236 5.68 -3.59 3.14
N SER A 237 5.26 -2.39 2.77
CA SER A 237 6.05 -1.17 2.94
C SER A 237 6.43 -0.94 4.42
N PHE A 238 5.48 -1.09 5.33
CA PHE A 238 5.73 -0.95 6.77
C PHE A 238 6.75 -1.97 7.29
N VAL A 239 6.60 -3.25 6.93
CA VAL A 239 7.53 -4.32 7.32
C VAL A 239 8.94 -4.07 6.76
N ILE A 240 9.05 -3.66 5.50
CA ILE A 240 10.34 -3.35 4.87
C ILE A 240 11.02 -2.18 5.61
N LEU A 241 10.29 -1.12 5.95
CA LEU A 241 10.84 0.00 6.72
C LEU A 241 11.27 -0.42 8.13
N CYS A 242 10.47 -1.24 8.82
CA CYS A 242 10.84 -1.78 10.14
C CYS A 242 12.14 -2.60 10.06
N LEU A 243 12.26 -3.49 9.07
CA LEU A 243 13.48 -4.28 8.88
C LEU A 243 14.68 -3.39 8.56
N ARG A 244 14.50 -2.35 7.75
CA ARG A 244 15.54 -1.37 7.42
C ARG A 244 16.06 -0.63 8.66
N VAL A 245 15.15 -0.25 9.56
CA VAL A 245 15.50 0.40 10.85
C VAL A 245 16.21 -0.59 11.78
N LEU A 246 15.68 -1.79 11.96
CA LEU A 246 16.25 -2.81 12.86
C LEU A 246 17.64 -3.26 12.43
N THR A 247 17.86 -3.41 11.12
CA THR A 247 19.17 -3.81 10.57
C THR A 247 20.16 -2.67 10.46
N SER A 248 19.76 -1.43 10.81
CA SER A 248 20.56 -0.22 10.62
C SER A 248 21.17 -0.15 9.21
N ALA A 249 20.41 -0.58 8.19
CA ALA A 249 20.92 -0.80 6.84
C ALA A 249 21.50 0.49 6.19
N ASP A 250 21.10 1.65 6.72
CA ASP A 250 21.53 2.97 6.27
C ASP A 250 22.82 3.47 6.94
N PHE A 251 23.37 2.75 7.92
CA PHE A 251 24.55 3.18 8.70
C PHE A 251 25.69 2.17 8.63
N ASN A 252 26.91 2.69 8.55
CA ASN A 252 28.15 1.95 8.75
C ASN A 252 28.77 2.35 10.09
N LEU A 253 29.20 1.36 10.87
CA LEU A 253 29.95 1.59 12.10
C LEU A 253 31.42 1.80 11.78
N MET A 254 31.93 3.03 11.93
CA MET A 254 33.34 3.35 11.72
C MET A 254 34.08 3.41 13.07
N LYS A 255 35.25 2.78 13.13
CA LYS A 255 36.16 2.88 14.28
C LYS A 255 37.14 4.03 14.04
N VAL A 256 37.00 5.10 14.81
CA VAL A 256 37.89 6.26 14.74
C VAL A 256 38.98 6.10 15.78
N LYS A 257 40.24 6.20 15.33
CA LYS A 257 41.43 6.15 16.19
C LYS A 257 42.16 7.48 16.08
N VAL A 258 42.31 8.16 17.22
CA VAL A 258 43.02 9.43 17.35
C VAL A 258 44.41 9.15 17.88
N TYR A 259 45.42 9.65 17.19
CA TYR A 259 46.83 9.43 17.53
C TYR A 259 47.51 10.76 17.88
N GLU A 260 48.46 10.71 18.82
CA GLU A 260 49.27 11.87 19.20
C GLU A 260 50.20 12.29 18.06
N ILE A 261 50.23 13.60 17.75
CA ILE A 261 51.18 14.17 16.79
C ILE A 261 52.61 14.07 17.34
N PRO A 262 53.57 13.51 16.58
CA PRO A 262 54.96 13.51 16.99
C PRO A 262 55.53 14.93 17.04
N LYS A 263 56.30 15.24 18.08
CA LYS A 263 56.90 16.58 18.28
C LYS A 263 57.89 16.94 17.17
N ASN A 264 58.54 15.94 16.55
CA ASN A 264 59.51 16.14 15.47
C ASN A 264 58.85 16.55 14.14
N LYS A 265 59.30 17.68 13.55
CA LYS A 265 58.77 18.23 12.30
C LYS A 265 59.00 17.30 11.10
N SER A 266 60.13 16.59 11.06
CA SER A 266 60.47 15.65 9.98
C SER A 266 59.56 14.42 9.99
N GLU A 267 59.28 13.85 11.17
CA GLU A 267 58.35 12.72 11.29
C GLU A 267 56.91 13.12 10.96
N ARG A 268 56.47 14.31 11.39
CA ARG A 268 55.14 14.86 11.03
C ARG A 268 54.94 14.90 9.52
N LEU A 269 55.89 15.45 8.77
CA LEU A 269 55.80 15.56 7.32
C LEU A 269 55.67 14.19 6.66
N LYS A 270 56.47 13.20 7.07
CA LYS A 270 56.39 11.82 6.56
C LYS A 270 55.03 11.16 6.82
N ILE A 271 54.39 11.47 7.95
CA ILE A 271 53.07 10.95 8.29
C ILE A 271 51.99 11.58 7.43
N PHE A 272 52.02 12.91 7.25
CA PHE A 272 51.06 13.59 6.38
C PHE A 272 51.21 13.17 4.93
N GLU A 273 52.44 12.94 4.47
CA GLU A 273 52.74 12.44 3.13
C GLU A 273 52.18 11.02 2.94
N LYS A 274 52.41 10.10 3.89
CA LYS A 274 51.79 8.76 3.89
C LYS A 274 50.26 8.79 3.95
N LEU A 275 49.66 9.71 4.72
CA LEU A 275 48.21 9.86 4.78
C LEU A 275 47.64 10.44 3.48
N ARG A 276 48.41 11.29 2.78
CA ARG A 276 48.06 11.86 1.49
C ARG A 276 48.16 10.81 0.38
N GLU A 277 49.23 10.02 0.38
CA GLU A 277 49.42 8.89 -0.54
C GLU A 277 48.37 7.79 -0.32
N GLY A 278 48.10 7.44 0.95
CA GLY A 278 47.05 6.46 1.28
C GLY A 278 45.65 6.94 0.91
N ARG A 279 45.38 8.26 0.94
CA ARG A 279 44.11 8.82 0.45
C ARG A 279 44.03 8.77 -1.08
N ALA A 280 45.13 9.01 -1.78
CA ALA A 280 45.20 8.88 -3.24
C ALA A 280 45.12 7.41 -3.74
N SER A 281 45.61 6.44 -2.96
CA SER A 281 45.49 5.02 -3.29
C SER A 281 44.09 4.45 -3.02
N ILE A 282 43.38 4.97 -2.00
CA ILE A 282 41.98 4.59 -1.73
C ILE A 282 41.04 5.05 -2.85
N ASP A 283 41.36 6.15 -3.53
CA ASP A 283 40.59 6.64 -4.68
C ASP A 283 40.88 5.86 -5.99
N THR A 284 41.81 4.90 -5.99
CA THR A 284 42.24 4.17 -7.21
C THR A 284 42.12 2.64 -7.14
N GLN A 285 41.75 2.03 -6.00
CA GLN A 285 41.50 0.58 -5.90
C GLN A 285 40.00 0.23 -5.87
N PRO A 286 39.56 -0.87 -6.53
CA PRO A 286 38.22 -1.41 -6.32
C PRO A 286 38.12 -1.90 -4.85
N ARG A 287 37.13 -1.37 -4.12
CA ARG A 287 36.91 -1.66 -2.69
C ARG A 287 36.63 -3.15 -2.47
N ASP A 288 37.59 -3.85 -1.89
CA ASP A 288 37.35 -5.13 -1.23
C ASP A 288 36.72 -4.90 0.15
N ASP A 289 35.67 -5.67 0.43
CA ASP A 289 34.95 -5.73 1.69
C ASP A 289 35.89 -6.17 2.83
N ASN A 290 36.49 -5.21 3.54
CA ASN A 290 36.58 -5.21 5.00
C ASN A 290 37.35 -3.99 5.53
N ARG A 291 36.63 -3.15 6.30
CA ARG A 291 37.13 -2.10 7.23
C ARG A 291 37.87 -0.92 6.58
N SER A 292 37.11 0.15 6.32
CA SER A 292 37.68 1.49 6.12
C SER A 292 38.09 2.11 7.47
N LEU A 293 39.39 2.29 7.66
CA LEU A 293 39.98 2.90 8.85
C LEU A 293 40.27 4.38 8.53
N LYS A 294 39.40 5.30 8.97
CA LYS A 294 39.67 6.74 8.85
C LYS A 294 40.53 7.19 10.03
N VAL A 295 41.76 7.60 9.74
CA VAL A 295 42.68 8.17 10.72
C VAL A 295 42.52 9.70 10.72
N LYS A 296 42.14 10.28 11.87
CA LYS A 296 42.10 11.73 12.08
C LYS A 296 43.27 12.10 12.99
N VAL A 297 44.16 12.96 12.52
CA VAL A 297 45.35 13.42 13.25
C VAL A 297 45.06 14.85 13.73
N LEU A 298 45.17 15.07 15.04
CA LEU A 298 44.94 16.35 15.73
C LEU A 298 46.26 17.03 16.09
#